data_AF-A0A0Q6WUV7-F1
#
_entry.id   AF-A0A0Q6WUV7-F1
#
_cell.length_a   1.000
_cell.length_b   1.000
_cell.length_c   1.000
_cell.angle_alpha   90.00
_cell.angle_beta   90.00
_cell.angle_gamma   90.00
#
_symmetry.space_group_name_H-M   'P 1'
#
loop_
_entity.id
_entity.type
_entity.pdbx_description
1 polymer ?
#
loop_
_entity_poly.entity_id
_entity_poly.type
_entity_poly.pdbx_seq_one_letter_code
_entity_poly.pdbx_strand_id
1 'polypeptide(L)'
;MSKPLPQYIPVSCEFHDRLEDLATLRKQASVSYLDGGGVLQQRDAVIKDVFAREGADYVALSSGETVRMDRLVEVDGYQLADFPPDCAL
;
A
#
# COMPACT_ATOMS: atom_id res chain seq x y z
N MET A 1 10.55 -21.62 -10.10
CA MET A 1 10.56 -21.56 -8.63
C MET A 1 9.97 -20.22 -8.24
N SER A 2 8.72 -20.18 -7.76
CA SER A 2 8.13 -18.93 -7.27
C SER A 2 8.78 -18.60 -5.92
N LYS A 3 9.44 -17.46 -5.83
CA LYS A 3 9.97 -16.95 -4.56
C LYS A 3 8.79 -16.81 -3.58
N PRO A 4 8.81 -17.44 -2.40
CA PRO A 4 7.72 -17.29 -1.44
C PRO A 4 7.56 -15.81 -1.13
N LEU A 5 6.32 -15.34 -1.12
CA LEU A 5 6.04 -13.96 -0.75
C LEU A 5 6.52 -13.78 0.70
N PRO A 6 7.29 -12.71 1.00
CA PRO A 6 7.71 -12.43 2.36
C PRO A 6 6.48 -12.35 3.28
N GLN A 7 6.69 -12.78 4.52
CA GLN A 7 5.71 -12.63 5.60
C GLN A 7 5.23 -11.17 5.64
N TYR A 8 3.94 -10.98 5.85
CA TYR A 8 3.35 -9.65 5.94
C TYR A 8 3.98 -8.87 7.10
N ILE A 9 4.42 -7.66 6.80
CA ILE A 9 4.86 -6.68 7.79
C ILE A 9 3.68 -5.75 8.02
N PRO A 10 3.10 -5.67 9.23
CA PRO A 10 2.04 -4.72 9.52
C PRO A 10 2.45 -3.29 9.17
N VAL A 11 1.50 -2.53 8.65
CA VAL A 11 1.67 -1.10 8.40
C VAL A 11 1.07 -0.33 9.57
N SER A 12 1.59 0.88 9.86
CA SER A 12 1.06 1.69 10.97
C SER A 12 -0.40 2.06 10.74
N CYS A 13 -1.13 2.27 11.84
CA CYS A 13 -2.50 2.75 11.78
C CYS A 13 -2.57 4.12 11.10
N GLU A 14 -1.60 5.00 11.38
CA GLU A 14 -1.58 6.34 10.78
C GLU A 14 -1.48 6.28 9.25
N PHE A 15 -0.59 5.45 8.69
CA PHE A 15 -0.48 5.33 7.24
C PHE A 15 -1.72 4.68 6.64
N HIS A 16 -2.29 3.67 7.32
CA HIS A 16 -3.56 3.06 6.91
C HIS A 16 -4.68 4.10 6.80
N ASP A 17 -4.87 4.94 7.81
CA ASP A 17 -5.88 6.01 7.83
C ASP A 17 -5.69 6.99 6.66
N ARG A 18 -4.45 7.33 6.29
CA ARG A 18 -4.19 8.17 5.09
C ARG A 18 -4.70 7.52 3.80
N LEU A 19 -4.52 6.21 3.66
CA LEU A 19 -4.99 5.47 2.49
C LEU A 19 -6.53 5.44 2.46
N GLU A 20 -7.17 5.28 3.61
CA GLU A 20 -8.64 5.35 3.73
C GLU A 20 -9.20 6.73 3.41
N ASP A 21 -8.54 7.80 3.86
CA ASP A 21 -8.89 9.19 3.52
C ASP A 21 -8.83 9.40 2.00
N LEU A 22 -7.73 8.97 1.37
CA LEU A 22 -7.55 9.08 -0.08
C LEU A 22 -8.59 8.26 -0.86
N ALA A 23 -8.94 7.07 -0.37
CA ALA A 23 -9.96 6.22 -0.96
C ALA A 23 -11.36 6.82 -0.84
N THR A 24 -11.68 7.41 0.32
CA THR A 24 -12.95 8.09 0.60
C THR A 24 -13.12 9.30 -0.31
N LEU A 25 -12.06 10.11 -0.45
CA LEU A 25 -12.06 11.30 -1.31
C LEU A 25 -12.01 10.97 -2.80
N ARG A 26 -11.68 9.73 -3.16
CA ARG A 26 -11.44 9.30 -4.56
C ARG A 26 -10.43 10.21 -5.26
N LYS A 27 -9.42 10.68 -4.52
CA LYS A 27 -8.41 11.61 -5.02
C LYS A 27 -7.43 10.87 -5.95
N GLN A 28 -7.05 11.52 -7.03
CA GLN A 28 -5.94 11.07 -7.88
C GLN A 28 -4.63 11.21 -7.08
N ALA A 29 -3.87 10.13 -6.94
CA ALA A 29 -2.60 10.10 -6.20
C ALA A 29 -1.49 9.45 -7.03
N SER A 30 -0.25 9.93 -6.85
CA SER A 30 0.95 9.19 -7.29
C SER A 30 1.19 8.07 -6.29
N VAL A 31 1.24 6.82 -6.78
CA VAL A 31 1.40 5.60 -5.98
C VAL A 31 2.65 4.88 -6.48
N SER A 32 3.64 4.76 -5.59
CA SER A 32 4.86 3.99 -5.83
C SER A 32 4.87 2.73 -4.98
N TYR A 33 5.18 1.58 -5.57
CA TYR A 33 5.16 0.28 -4.87
C TYR A 33 6.11 -0.74 -5.50
N LEU A 34 6.45 -1.78 -4.73
CA LEU A 34 7.23 -2.91 -5.22
C LEU A 34 6.29 -4.03 -5.71
N ASP A 35 6.49 -4.48 -6.95
CA ASP A 35 5.72 -5.59 -7.51
C ASP A 35 6.14 -6.97 -6.97
N GLY A 36 5.57 -8.05 -7.53
CA GLY A 36 5.90 -9.42 -7.14
C GLY A 36 7.37 -9.80 -7.30
N GLY A 37 8.10 -9.14 -8.21
CA GLY A 37 9.53 -9.32 -8.43
C GLY A 37 10.40 -8.39 -7.58
N GLY A 38 9.80 -7.46 -6.83
CA GLY A 38 10.51 -6.41 -6.11
C GLY A 38 10.97 -5.27 -7.02
N VAL A 39 10.38 -5.12 -8.20
CA VAL A 39 10.66 -3.99 -9.10
C VAL A 39 9.77 -2.82 -8.72
N LEU A 40 10.35 -1.63 -8.65
CA LEU A 40 9.62 -0.40 -8.37
C LEU A 40 8.69 -0.07 -9.54
N GLN A 41 7.42 0.12 -9.22
CA GLN A 41 6.37 0.56 -10.11
C GLN A 41 5.84 1.91 -9.61
N GLN A 42 5.44 2.77 -10.54
CA GLN A 42 4.78 4.04 -10.23
C GLN A 42 3.52 4.18 -11.09
N ARG A 43 2.42 4.61 -10.47
CA ARG A 43 1.13 4.84 -11.12
C ARG A 43 0.50 6.11 -10.59
N ASP A 44 -0.05 6.92 -11.47
CA ASP A 44 -1.05 7.92 -11.07
C ASP A 44 -2.42 7.23 -11.10
N ALA A 45 -3.01 6.98 -9.94
CA ALA A 45 -4.28 6.30 -9.81
C ALA A 45 -5.11 6.80 -8.62
N VAL A 46 -6.42 6.58 -8.67
CA VAL A 46 -7.31 6.68 -7.50
C VAL A 46 -7.25 5.38 -6.71
N ILE A 47 -7.13 5.46 -5.38
CA ILE A 47 -7.37 4.32 -4.50
C ILE A 47 -8.86 4.04 -4.47
N LYS A 48 -9.26 2.88 -5.00
CA LYS A 48 -10.66 2.49 -5.10
C LYS A 48 -11.20 1.87 -3.82
N ASP A 49 -10.34 1.19 -3.09
CA ASP A 49 -10.70 0.42 -1.91
C ASP A 49 -9.47 0.12 -1.06
N VAL A 50 -9.70 -0.06 0.24
CA VAL A 50 -8.74 -0.48 1.27
C VAL A 50 -9.35 -1.70 1.96
N PHE A 51 -8.65 -2.83 1.96
CA PHE A 51 -9.23 -4.08 2.47
C PHE A 51 -8.18 -5.08 2.98
N ALA A 52 -8.60 -5.93 3.90
CA ALA A 52 -7.82 -7.05 4.40
C ALA A 52 -8.15 -8.34 3.64
N ARG A 53 -7.12 -9.14 3.30
CA ARG A 53 -7.28 -10.48 2.69
C ARG A 53 -6.14 -11.41 3.10
N GLU A 54 -6.46 -12.62 3.55
CA GLU A 54 -5.45 -13.65 3.90
C GLU A 54 -4.38 -13.17 4.89
N GLY A 55 -4.77 -12.32 5.86
CA GLY A 55 -3.88 -11.83 6.92
C GLY A 55 -2.92 -10.71 6.49
N ALA A 56 -3.20 -10.02 5.38
CA ALA A 56 -2.50 -8.82 4.96
C ALA A 56 -3.49 -7.76 4.47
N ASP A 57 -3.05 -6.49 4.48
CA ASP A 57 -3.85 -5.36 4.03
C ASP A 57 -3.43 -4.92 2.62
N TYR A 58 -4.41 -4.47 1.85
CA TYR A 58 -4.28 -4.18 0.42
C TYR A 58 -5.00 -2.89 0.04
N VAL A 59 -4.51 -2.27 -1.04
CA VAL A 59 -5.21 -1.23 -1.77
C VAL A 59 -5.55 -1.70 -3.18
N ALA A 60 -6.75 -1.39 -3.64
CA ALA A 60 -7.13 -1.56 -5.04
C ALA A 60 -6.97 -0.22 -5.77
N LEU A 61 -6.22 -0.19 -6.87
CA LEU A 61 -6.00 1.01 -7.66
C LEU A 61 -6.97 1.08 -8.84
N SER A 62 -7.30 2.30 -9.26
CA SER A 62 -8.18 2.52 -10.40
C SER A 62 -7.66 1.96 -11.72
N SER A 63 -6.33 1.85 -11.85
CA SER A 63 -5.58 1.24 -12.95
C SER A 63 -5.64 -0.30 -12.99
N GLY A 64 -6.23 -0.93 -11.97
CA GLY A 64 -6.52 -2.37 -11.93
C GLY A 64 -5.59 -3.18 -11.02
N GLU A 65 -4.51 -2.60 -10.52
CA GLU A 65 -3.60 -3.29 -9.61
C GLU A 65 -4.18 -3.41 -8.20
N THR A 66 -3.84 -4.52 -7.55
CA THR A 66 -4.07 -4.74 -6.11
C THR A 66 -2.72 -4.85 -5.44
N VAL A 67 -2.41 -3.90 -4.56
CA VAL A 67 -1.08 -3.74 -3.97
C VAL A 67 -1.17 -4.03 -2.48
N ARG A 68 -0.29 -4.89 -1.95
CA ARG A 68 -0.16 -5.05 -0.50
C ARG A 68 0.39 -3.77 0.13
N MET A 69 -0.19 -3.34 1.24
CA MET A 69 0.23 -2.09 1.88
C MET A 69 1.69 -2.09 2.31
N ASP A 70 2.20 -3.24 2.77
CA ASP A 70 3.60 -3.42 3.15
C ASP A 70 4.60 -3.40 1.99
N ARG A 71 4.10 -3.19 0.76
CA ARG A 71 4.90 -2.98 -0.45
C ARG A 71 4.75 -1.60 -1.05
N LEU A 72 3.91 -0.75 -0.46
CA LEU A 72 3.87 0.66 -0.82
C LEU A 72 5.21 1.29 -0.45
N VAL A 73 5.64 2.25 -1.27
CA VAL A 73 6.83 3.04 -1.03
C VAL A 73 6.40 4.46 -0.70
N GLU A 74 5.57 5.05 -1.57
CA GLU A 74 5.06 6.41 -1.43
C GLU A 74 3.62 6.47 -1.97
N VAL A 75 2.76 7.22 -1.29
CA VAL A 75 1.41 7.54 -1.78
C VAL A 75 1.13 9.03 -1.55
N ASP A 76 0.87 9.78 -2.62
CA ASP A 76 0.52 11.22 -2.56
C ASP A 76 1.54 12.05 -1.75
N GLY A 77 2.82 11.69 -1.81
CA GLY A 77 3.92 12.32 -1.07
C GLY A 77 4.14 11.80 0.36
N TYR A 78 3.29 10.90 0.87
CA TYR A 78 3.51 10.21 2.14
C TYR A 78 4.39 8.97 1.91
N GLN A 79 5.60 8.97 2.47
CA GLN A 79 6.49 7.80 2.39
C GLN A 79 6.11 6.78 3.45
N LEU A 80 5.98 5.50 3.10
CA LEU A 80 5.72 4.44 4.08
C LEU A 80 6.79 4.42 5.18
N ALA A 81 8.04 4.72 4.84
CA ALA A 81 9.16 4.75 5.77
C ALA A 81 9.04 5.81 6.88
N ASP A 82 8.21 6.85 6.68
CA ASP A 82 7.96 7.88 7.69
C ASP A 82 6.97 7.40 8.77
N PHE A 83 6.32 6.25 8.54
CA PHE A 83 5.30 5.67 9.42
C PHE A 83 5.73 4.28 9.91
N PRO A 84 6.60 4.20 10.94
CA PRO A 84 7.01 2.93 11.49
C PRO A 84 5.80 2.17 12.07
N PRO A 85 5.76 0.82 11.98
CA PRO A 85 4.65 0.06 12.52
C PRO A 85 4.49 0.29 14.02
N ASP A 86 3.27 0.61 14.44
CA ASP A 86 2.92 0.97 15.82
C ASP A 86 3.09 -0.20 16.83
N CYS A 87 3.40 -1.42 16.34
CA CYS A 87 3.63 -2.61 17.15
C CYS A 87 5.12 -2.97 17.36
N ALA A 88 6.01 -1.99 17.47
CA ALA A 88 7.35 -2.19 18.02
C ALA A 88 7.43 -1.69 19.47
N LEU A 89 6.71 -2.34 20.38
CA LEU A 89 6.91 -2.25 21.84
C LEU A 89 7.26 -3.64 22.39
#